data_AF-B3SES1-F1
#
_entry.id   AF-B3SES1-F1
#
_cell.length_a   1.000
_cell.length_b   1.000
_cell.length_c   1.000
_cell.angle_alpha   90.00
_cell.angle_beta   90.00
_cell.angle_gamma   90.00
#
_symmetry.space_group_name_H-M   'P 1'
#
loop_
_entity.id
_entity.type
_entity.pdbx_description
1 polymer ?
#
loop_
_entity_poly.entity_id
_entity_poly.type
_entity_poly.pdbx_seq_one_letter_code
_entity_poly.pdbx_strand_id
1 'polypeptide(L)'
;GRRLLFSGLALATSISIFSIWLTNTSTGVLAFSCLFTGLSGAAWTILNVWTSELYPTQLRSTSNGYINFCGRIGAVIGTMTFGLLLGLGCKLPIIIMGTACFIAASLALFLSDT
;
A
#
# COMPACT_ATOMS: atom_id res chain seq x y z
N GLY A 1 1.15 -19.19 9.61
CA GLY A 1 -0.24 -18.70 9.47
C GLY A 1 -0.32 -17.26 9.01
N ARG A 2 0.05 -16.29 9.87
CA ARG A 2 -0.18 -14.86 9.60
C ARG A 2 0.67 -14.22 8.48
N ARG A 3 1.81 -14.80 8.07
CA ARG A 3 2.60 -14.35 6.89
C ARG A 3 1.80 -14.48 5.60
N LEU A 4 1.04 -15.57 5.50
CA LEU A 4 0.19 -15.89 4.35
C LEU A 4 -1.03 -14.98 4.28
N LEU A 5 -1.55 -14.54 5.44
CA LEU A 5 -2.61 -13.53 5.52
C LEU A 5 -2.12 -12.17 5.01
N PHE A 6 -0.94 -11.70 5.46
CA PHE A 6 -0.39 -10.42 5.01
C PHE A 6 -0.07 -10.41 3.51
N SER A 7 0.58 -11.47 3.02
CA SER A 7 0.86 -11.64 1.58
C SER A 7 -0.44 -11.74 0.76
N GLY A 8 -1.45 -12.46 1.26
CA GLY A 8 -2.77 -12.55 0.62
C GLY A 8 -3.50 -11.20 0.53
N LEU A 9 -3.42 -10.37 1.58
CA LEU A 9 -3.99 -9.02 1.59
C LEU A 9 -3.23 -8.07 0.65
N ALA A 10 -1.90 -8.17 0.58
CA ALA A 10 -1.08 -7.39 -0.36
C ALA A 10 -1.36 -7.74 -1.83
N LEU A 11 -1.59 -9.02 -2.13
CA LEU A 11 -2.04 -9.45 -3.45
C LEU A 11 -3.47 -8.98 -3.75
N ALA A 12 -4.39 -9.09 -2.79
CA ALA A 12 -5.78 -8.66 -2.96
C ALA A 12 -5.90 -7.14 -3.22
N THR A 13 -5.10 -6.32 -2.52
CA THR A 13 -5.05 -4.87 -2.76
C THR A 13 -4.49 -4.54 -4.15
N SER A 14 -3.45 -5.23 -4.60
CA SER A 14 -2.85 -5.03 -5.92
C SER A 14 -3.80 -5.41 -7.07
N ILE A 15 -4.52 -6.52 -6.92
CA ILE A 15 -5.57 -6.97 -7.86
C ILE A 15 -6.72 -5.97 -7.90
N SER A 16 -7.10 -5.41 -6.75
CA SER A 16 -8.17 -4.39 -6.68
C SER A 16 -7.78 -3.12 -7.43
N ILE A 17 -6.54 -2.65 -7.32
CA ILE A 17 -6.05 -1.46 -8.03
C ILE A 17 -6.00 -1.70 -9.55
N PHE A 18 -5.61 -2.90 -9.98
CA PHE A 18 -5.63 -3.26 -11.39
C PHE A 18 -7.06 -3.30 -11.96
N SER A 19 -8.04 -3.70 -11.14
CA SER A 19 -9.46 -3.71 -11.50
C SER A 19 -10.08 -2.31 -11.64
N ILE A 20 -9.57 -1.31 -10.89
CA ILE A 20 -9.94 0.10 -11.06
C ILE A 20 -9.59 0.61 -12.46
N TRP A 21 -8.52 0.10 -13.06
CA TRP A 21 -8.11 0.49 -14.42
C TRP A 21 -9.12 0.06 -15.50
N LEU A 22 -9.80 -1.07 -15.30
CA LEU A 22 -10.78 -1.60 -16.24
C LEU A 22 -12.14 -0.88 -16.19
N THR A 23 -12.42 -0.17 -15.09
CA THR A 23 -13.75 0.37 -14.81
C THR A 23 -13.80 1.90 -15.03
N ASN A 24 -14.48 2.35 -16.10
CA ASN A 24 -14.73 3.79 -16.35
C ASN A 24 -15.97 4.34 -15.61
N THR A 25 -16.62 3.55 -14.77
CA THR A 25 -17.88 3.92 -14.10
C THR A 25 -17.61 4.49 -12.71
N SER A 26 -18.14 5.68 -12.41
CA SER A 26 -17.95 6.38 -11.12
C SER A 26 -18.28 5.52 -9.88
N THR A 27 -19.35 4.73 -9.96
CA THR A 27 -19.76 3.83 -8.86
C THR A 27 -18.78 2.68 -8.64
N GLY A 28 -18.14 2.19 -9.70
CA GLY A 28 -17.16 1.11 -9.61
C GLY A 28 -15.87 1.58 -8.94
N VAL A 29 -15.37 2.76 -9.30
CA VAL A 29 -14.17 3.34 -8.67
C VAL A 29 -14.37 3.52 -7.16
N LEU A 30 -15.56 3.97 -6.74
CA LEU A 30 -15.90 4.14 -5.33
C LEU A 30 -15.94 2.80 -4.58
N ALA A 31 -16.60 1.79 -5.15
CA ALA A 31 -16.67 0.46 -4.55
C ALA A 31 -15.28 -0.16 -4.35
N PHE A 32 -14.42 -0.11 -5.38
CA PHE A 32 -13.04 -0.61 -5.29
C PHE A 32 -12.18 0.22 -4.32
N SER A 33 -12.40 1.53 -4.20
CA SER A 33 -11.69 2.37 -3.24
C SER A 33 -12.02 2.02 -1.79
N CYS A 34 -13.29 1.71 -1.50
CA CYS A 34 -13.72 1.22 -0.19
C CYS A 34 -13.10 -0.15 0.13
N LEU A 35 -13.11 -1.07 -0.84
CA LEU A 35 -12.47 -2.39 -0.68
C LEU A 35 -10.97 -2.26 -0.41
N PHE A 36 -10.27 -1.43 -1.18
CA PHE A 36 -8.85 -1.16 -1.00
C PHE A 36 -8.54 -0.60 0.39
N THR A 37 -9.33 0.37 0.86
CA THR A 37 -9.14 0.98 2.18
C THR A 37 -9.36 -0.03 3.30
N GLY A 38 -10.37 -0.88 3.19
CA GLY A 38 -10.64 -1.95 4.16
C GLY A 38 -9.52 -2.99 4.21
N LEU A 39 -9.05 -3.44 3.04
CA LEU A 39 -7.93 -4.39 2.93
C LEU A 39 -6.62 -3.80 3.48
N SER A 40 -6.33 -2.54 3.16
CA SER A 40 -5.15 -1.83 3.67
C SER A 40 -5.19 -1.69 5.18
N GLY A 41 -6.34 -1.35 5.77
CA GLY A 41 -6.52 -1.29 7.22
C GLY A 41 -6.26 -2.63 7.90
N ALA A 42 -6.76 -3.73 7.34
CA ALA A 42 -6.51 -5.08 7.84
C ALA A 42 -5.03 -5.48 7.71
N ALA A 43 -4.36 -5.10 6.62
CA ALA A 43 -2.93 -5.35 6.45
C ALA A 43 -2.10 -4.62 7.53
N TRP A 44 -2.43 -3.37 7.84
CA TRP A 44 -1.75 -2.57 8.87
C TRP A 44 -1.86 -3.15 10.27
N THR A 45 -3.03 -3.69 10.64
CA THR A 45 -3.22 -4.30 11.97
C THR A 45 -2.42 -5.59 12.10
N ILE A 46 -2.39 -6.41 11.03
CA ILE A 46 -1.57 -7.63 10.99
C ILE A 46 -0.09 -7.29 11.06
N LEU A 47 0.38 -6.28 10.33
CA LEU A 47 1.78 -5.84 10.35
C LEU A 47 2.20 -5.38 11.75
N ASN A 48 1.36 -4.60 12.44
CA ASN A 48 1.64 -4.16 13.81
C ASN A 48 1.74 -5.34 14.80
N VAL A 49 0.88 -6.35 14.66
CA VAL A 49 0.96 -7.59 15.46
C VAL A 49 2.24 -8.35 15.13
N TRP A 50 2.58 -8.50 13.85
CA TRP A 50 3.83 -9.13 13.39
C TRP A 50 5.08 -8.45 13.96
N THR A 51 5.17 -7.12 13.86
CA THR A 51 6.30 -6.35 14.40
C THR A 51 6.42 -6.53 15.91
N SER A 52 5.30 -6.67 16.62
CA SER A 52 5.31 -6.89 18.07
C SER A 52 5.71 -8.30 18.51
N GLU A 53 5.53 -9.29 17.63
CA GLU A 53 5.92 -10.68 17.89
C GLU A 53 7.38 -10.96 17.53
N LEU A 54 7.94 -10.26 16.54
CA LEU A 54 9.31 -10.46 16.06
C LEU A 54 10.38 -9.68 16.83
N TYR A 55 10.04 -8.54 17.44
CA TYR A 55 11.01 -7.67 18.09
C TYR A 55 10.79 -7.59 19.61
N PRO A 56 11.83 -7.82 20.45
CA PRO A 56 11.74 -7.55 21.88
C PRO A 56 11.46 -6.06 22.12
N THR A 57 10.80 -5.75 23.24
CA THR A 57 10.16 -4.46 23.59
C THR A 57 11.01 -3.20 23.36
N GLN A 58 12.34 -3.32 23.34
CA GLN A 58 13.28 -2.21 23.16
C GLN A 58 13.38 -1.68 21.72
N LEU A 59 13.06 -2.49 20.70
CA LEU A 59 13.25 -2.12 19.28
C LEU A 59 11.97 -1.67 18.56
N ARG A 60 10.80 -1.88 19.20
CA ARG A 60 9.48 -1.60 18.59
C ARG A 60 9.26 -0.11 18.32
N SER A 61 9.72 0.77 19.21
CA SER A 61 9.57 2.23 19.04
C SER A 61 10.42 2.74 17.87
N THR A 62 11.65 2.24 17.74
CA THR A 62 12.57 2.63 16.66
C THR A 62 12.08 2.16 15.30
N SER A 63 11.56 0.92 15.21
CA SER A 63 10.98 0.39 13.97
C SER A 63 9.77 1.20 13.51
N ASN A 64 8.82 1.49 14.42
CA ASN A 64 7.68 2.33 14.10
C ASN A 64 8.09 3.77 13.74
N GLY A 65 9.11 4.33 14.38
CA GLY A 65 9.66 5.64 14.02
C GLY A 65 10.22 5.67 12.59
N TYR A 66 10.99 4.65 12.22
CA TYR A 66 11.51 4.50 10.85
C TYR A 66 10.40 4.33 9.81
N ILE A 67 9.39 3.50 10.09
CA ILE A 67 8.23 3.30 9.18
C ILE A 67 7.47 4.62 9.00
N ASN A 68 7.24 5.37 10.08
CA ASN A 68 6.58 6.68 9.99
C ASN A 68 7.40 7.71 9.21
N PHE A 69 8.72 7.71 9.38
CA PHE A 69 9.61 8.58 8.62
C PHE A 69 9.55 8.27 7.12
N CYS A 70 9.66 6.98 6.74
CA CYS A 70 9.50 6.54 5.36
C CYS A 70 8.10 6.89 4.80
N GLY A 71 7.04 6.71 5.59
CA GLY A 71 5.67 7.07 5.21
C GLY A 71 5.49 8.56 4.95
N ARG A 72 6.12 9.43 5.76
CA ARG A 72 6.12 10.89 5.55
C ARG A 72 6.88 11.28 4.30
N ILE A 73 8.04 10.67 4.04
CA ILE A 73 8.80 10.90 2.80
C ILE A 73 7.96 10.50 1.59
N GLY A 74 7.32 9.32 1.63
CA GLY A 74 6.43 8.87 0.57
C GLY A 74 5.26 9.84 0.32
N ALA A 75 4.69 10.42 1.39
CA ALA A 75 3.63 11.43 1.26
C ALA A 75 4.13 12.73 0.59
N VAL A 76 5.33 13.19 0.93
CA VAL A 76 5.94 14.38 0.28
C VAL A 76 6.19 14.12 -1.20
N ILE A 77 6.81 12.98 -1.54
CA ILE A 77 7.08 12.61 -2.94
C ILE A 77 5.76 12.45 -3.71
N GLY A 78 4.75 11.79 -3.11
CA GLY A 78 3.44 11.60 -3.71
C GLY A 78 2.73 12.91 -4.00
N THR A 79 2.70 13.83 -3.03
CA THR A 79 2.07 15.16 -3.20
C THR A 79 2.80 16.04 -4.21
N MET A 80 4.15 16.00 -4.23
CA MET A 80 4.95 16.69 -5.25
C MET A 80 4.66 16.15 -6.66
N THR A 81 4.61 14.82 -6.81
CA THR A 81 4.33 14.17 -8.10
C THR A 81 2.91 14.47 -8.58
N PHE A 82 1.93 14.42 -7.67
CA PHE A 82 0.54 14.74 -7.98
C PHE A 82 0.35 16.22 -8.34
N GLY A 83 1.04 17.12 -7.64
CA GLY A 83 1.05 18.56 -7.93
C GLY A 83 1.57 18.90 -9.33
N LEU A 84 2.60 18.18 -9.80
CA LEU A 84 3.15 18.35 -11.15
C LEU A 84 2.23 17.76 -12.24
N LEU A 85 1.54 16.66 -11.94
CA LEU A 85 0.69 15.94 -12.90
C LEU A 85 -0.72 16.51 -13.06
N LEU A 86 -1.23 17.22 -12.05
CA LEU A 86 -2.51 17.94 -12.11
C LEU A 86 -2.57 18.95 -13.26
N GLY A 87 -1.41 19.46 -13.72
CA GLY A 87 -1.32 20.36 -14.87
C GLY A 87 -1.41 19.68 -16.24
N LEU A 88 -1.26 18.35 -16.33
CA LEU A 88 -1.12 17.61 -17.61
C LEU A 88 -2.17 16.49 -17.81
N GLY A 89 -2.84 16.01 -16.75
CA GLY A 89 -4.04 15.16 -16.89
C GLY A 89 -4.32 14.20 -15.72
N CYS A 90 -5.59 14.06 -15.34
CA CYS A 90 -6.06 13.25 -14.19
C CYS A 90 -5.87 11.72 -14.33
N LYS A 91 -5.54 11.21 -15.51
CA LYS A 91 -5.38 9.77 -15.79
C LYS A 91 -4.02 9.24 -15.36
N LEU A 92 -2.98 10.06 -15.47
CA LEU A 92 -1.60 9.70 -15.18
C LEU A 92 -1.31 9.35 -13.70
N PRO A 93 -1.82 10.06 -12.69
CA PRO A 93 -1.41 9.81 -11.30
C PRO A 93 -1.96 8.47 -10.78
N ILE A 94 -3.12 8.04 -11.28
CA ILE A 94 -3.68 6.73 -10.99
C ILE A 94 -2.78 5.60 -11.51
N ILE A 95 -2.18 5.77 -12.69
CA ILE A 95 -1.28 4.78 -13.27
C ILE A 95 0.01 4.69 -12.45
N ILE A 96 0.57 5.84 -12.05
CA ILE A 96 1.79 5.90 -11.23
C ILE A 96 1.58 5.27 -9.85
N MET A 97 0.44 5.56 -9.20
CA MET A 97 0.10 4.93 -7.92
C MET A 97 -0.12 3.43 -8.07
N GLY A 98 -0.76 2.99 -9.16
CA GLY A 98 -0.96 1.57 -9.45
C GLY A 98 0.36 0.82 -9.67
N THR A 99 1.26 1.35 -10.49
CA THR A 99 2.56 0.72 -10.75
C THR A 99 3.46 0.73 -9.51
N ALA A 100 3.49 1.82 -8.74
CA ALA A 100 4.23 1.88 -7.49
C ALA A 100 3.73 0.85 -6.47
N CYS A 101 2.40 0.69 -6.34
CA CYS A 101 1.81 -0.31 -5.46
C CYS A 101 2.10 -1.75 -5.95
N PHE A 102 2.08 -1.97 -7.26
CA PHE A 102 2.42 -3.27 -7.85
C PHE A 102 3.89 -3.64 -7.59
N ILE A 103 4.81 -2.69 -7.78
CA ILE A 103 6.24 -2.87 -7.48
C ILE A 103 6.42 -3.17 -5.99
N ALA A 104 5.76 -2.43 -5.10
CA ALA A 104 5.83 -2.66 -3.66
C ALA A 104 5.30 -4.05 -3.26
N ALA A 105 4.19 -4.49 -3.86
CA ALA A 105 3.65 -5.82 -3.64
C ALA A 105 4.55 -6.93 -4.18
N SER A 106 5.12 -6.76 -5.38
CA SER A 106 6.12 -7.69 -5.92
C SER A 106 7.36 -7.75 -5.04
N LEU A 107 7.83 -6.62 -4.53
CA LEU A 107 8.96 -6.57 -3.61
C LEU A 107 8.64 -7.28 -2.29
N ALA A 108 7.42 -7.14 -1.77
CA ALA A 108 6.96 -7.85 -0.57
C ALA A 108 6.88 -9.37 -0.78
N LEU A 109 6.59 -9.84 -2.00
CA LEU A 109 6.68 -11.26 -2.35
C LEU A 109 8.14 -11.73 -2.46
N PHE A 110 9.02 -10.89 -3.00
CA PHE A 110 10.43 -11.21 -3.17
C PHE A 110 11.23 -11.15 -1.87
N LEU A 111 10.83 -10.29 -0.92
CA LEU A 111 11.37 -10.23 0.44
C LEU A 111 10.87 -11.36 1.35
N SER A 112 10.19 -12.37 0.78
CA SER A 112 9.63 -13.48 1.55
C SER A 112 10.64 -14.57 1.93
N ASP A 113 11.94 -14.35 1.71
CA ASP A 113 13.03 -15.24 2.15
C ASP A 113 13.79 -14.65 3.36
N THR A 114 13.25 -14.85 4.57
CA THR A 114 13.94 -15.30 5.81
C THR A 114 12.98 -15.46 7.00
#